data_AF-A0A6A7K2T9-F1
#
_entry.id   AF-A0A6A7K2T9-F1
#
_cell.length_a   1.000
_cell.length_b   1.000
_cell.length_c   1.000
_cell.angle_alpha   90.00
_cell.angle_beta   90.00
_cell.angle_gamma   90.00
#
_symmetry.space_group_name_H-M   'P 1'
#
loop_
_entity.id
_entity.type
_entity.pdbx_description
1 polymer ?
#
loop_
_entity_poly.entity_id
_entity_poly.type
_entity_poly.pdbx_seq_one_letter_code
_entity_poly.pdbx_strand_id
1 'polypeptide(L)' 'MITSFKYGDYTNGPVEGTNNKIKVIKRTAYGFRNFFNFRARILLALPSSYFAINWKNKRTAHVQSQTRAV' A
#
# COMPACT_ATOMS: atom_id res chain seq x y z
N MET A 1 -17.92 18.19 12.80
CA MET A 1 -18.43 18.76 11.54
C MET A 1 -17.20 19.22 10.79
N ILE A 2 -16.77 18.72 9.63
CA ILE A 2 -17.43 18.51 8.34
C ILE A 2 -16.54 17.51 7.56
N THR A 3 -17.08 16.49 6.88
CA THR A 3 -16.57 15.88 5.62
C THR A 3 -17.35 14.60 5.29
N SER A 4 -18.63 14.73 4.93
CA SER A 4 -19.33 13.64 4.26
C SER A 4 -19.91 14.20 2.97
N PHE A 5 -19.08 14.24 1.94
CA PHE A 5 -19.60 14.31 0.57
C PHE A 5 -20.25 12.95 0.31
N LYS A 6 -21.53 12.82 0.67
CA LYS A 6 -22.33 11.64 0.35
C LYS A 6 -22.67 11.67 -1.14
N TYR A 7 -21.72 11.26 -1.97
CA TYR A 7 -22.05 10.72 -3.29
C TYR A 7 -22.60 9.30 -3.04
N GLY A 8 -23.82 9.03 -3.50
CA GLY A 8 -24.65 7.89 -3.07
C GLY A 8 -24.00 6.51 -3.10
N ASP A 9 -22.96 6.32 -3.92
CA ASP A 9 -22.29 5.03 -4.12
C ASP A 9 -20.81 5.02 -3.68
N TYR A 10 -20.25 6.18 -3.28
CA TYR A 10 -18.84 6.30 -2.88
C TYR A 10 -18.73 6.43 -1.37
N THR A 11 -18.30 5.35 -0.73
CA THR A 11 -18.02 5.35 0.71
C THR A 11 -16.55 5.67 0.97
N ASN A 12 -16.28 6.49 1.98
CA ASN A 12 -14.91 6.76 2.44
C ASN A 12 -14.30 5.58 3.22
N GLY A 13 -15.06 4.52 3.49
CA GLY A 13 -14.65 3.39 4.32
C GLY A 13 -13.31 2.73 3.92
N PRO A 14 -13.09 2.39 2.63
CA PRO A 14 -11.81 1.82 2.19
C PRO A 14 -10.62 2.77 2.41
N VAL A 15 -10.82 4.07 2.21
CA VAL A 15 -9.78 5.10 2.40
C VAL A 15 -9.48 5.27 3.89
N GLU A 16 -10.51 5.35 4.72
CA GLU A 16 -10.38 5.45 6.17
C GLU A 16 -9.68 4.22 6.77
N GLY A 17 -10.05 3.02 6.32
CA GLY A 17 -9.41 1.76 6.73
C GLY A 17 -7.92 1.73 6.37
N THR A 18 -7.57 2.16 5.17
CA THR A 18 -6.18 2.27 4.72
C THR A 18 -5.39 3.26 5.58
N ASN A 19 -5.96 4.45 5.82
CA ASN A 19 -5.35 5.48 6.65
C ASN A 19 -5.13 5.02 8.10
N ASN A 20 -6.09 4.29 8.68
CA ASN A 20 -5.95 3.74 10.01
C ASN A 20 -4.81 2.71 10.08
N LYS A 21 -4.74 1.80 9.10
CA LYS A 21 -3.68 0.77 9.05
C LYS A 21 -2.29 1.40 8.93
N ILE A 22 -2.14 2.44 8.12
CA ILE A 22 -0.88 3.21 8.02
C ILE A 22 -0.53 3.88 9.36
N LYS A 23 -1.52 4.48 10.05
CA LYS A 23 -1.30 5.06 11.38
C LYS A 23 -0.84 4.02 12.41
N VAL A 24 -1.43 2.82 12.39
CA VAL A 24 -1.00 1.70 13.25
C VAL A 24 0.44 1.30 12.96
N ILE A 25 0.81 1.10 11.69
CA ILE A 25 2.18 0.75 11.28
C ILE A 25 3.20 1.78 11.76
N LYS A 26 2.89 3.08 11.65
CA LYS A 26 3.76 4.15 12.15
C LYS A 26 3.96 4.08 13.66
N ARG A 27 2.91 3.76 14.43
CA ARG A 27 2.94 3.68 15.90
C ARG A 27 3.70 2.46 16.41
N THR A 28 3.44 1.28 15.84
CA THR A 28 4.09 0.02 16.26
C THR A 28 5.59 0.03 16.00
N ALA A 29 6.06 0.79 15.01
CA ALA A 29 7.48 0.86 14.67
C ALA A 29 8.29 1.87 15.50
N TYR A 30 7.69 2.58 16.46
CA TYR A 30 8.34 3.64 17.25
C TYR A 30 9.09 4.70 16.41
N GLY A 31 8.65 4.90 15.15
CA GLY A 31 9.30 5.77 14.18
C GLY A 31 10.28 5.02 13.26
N PHE A 32 9.96 5.01 11.95
CA PHE A 32 10.91 4.52 10.95
C PHE A 32 11.97 5.58 10.68
N ARG A 33 13.24 5.26 10.97
CA ARG A 33 14.40 6.09 10.55
C ARG A 33 14.57 6.17 9.03
N ASN A 34 14.14 5.13 8.31
CA ASN A 34 14.26 5.04 6.87
C ASN A 34 12.87 4.91 6.21
N PHE A 35 12.54 5.84 5.33
CA PHE A 35 11.28 5.83 4.58
C PHE A 35 11.11 4.61 3.67
N PHE A 36 12.20 4.06 3.12
CA PHE A 36 12.14 2.83 2.33
C PHE A 36 11.60 1.66 3.14
N ASN A 37 12.00 1.54 4.41
CA ASN A 37 11.51 0.48 5.31
C ASN A 37 10.04 0.70 5.68
N PHE A 38 9.63 1.95 5.86
CA PHE A 38 8.23 2.30 6.09
C PHE A 38 7.35 1.93 4.88
N ARG A 39 7.81 2.30 3.68
CA ARG A 39 7.13 1.97 2.42
C ARG A 39 7.05 0.45 2.21
N ALA A 40 8.11 -0.29 2.49
CA ALA A 40 8.10 -1.75 2.40
C ALA A 40 7.06 -2.38 3.33
N ARG A 41 6.96 -1.89 4.58
CA ARG A 41 5.95 -2.35 5.54
C ARG A 41 4.51 -2.03 5.10
N ILE A 42 4.28 -0.87 4.50
CA ILE A 42 2.98 -0.51 3.92
C ILE A 42 2.61 -1.46 2.78
N LEU A 43 3.53 -1.70 1.84
CA LEU A 43 3.28 -2.60 0.70
C LEU A 43 3.00 -4.04 1.17
N LEU A 44 3.65 -4.48 2.24
CA LEU A 44 3.38 -5.79 2.85
C LEU A 44 2.02 -5.85 3.55
N ALA A 45 1.62 -4.79 4.25
CA ALA A 45 0.37 -4.75 5.00
C ALA A 45 -0.87 -4.53 4.12
N LEU A 46 -0.69 -4.02 2.90
CA LEU A 46 -1.73 -3.73 1.90
C LEU A 46 -1.42 -4.44 0.56
N PRO A 47 -1.35 -5.79 0.54
CA PRO A 47 -0.89 -6.55 -0.63
C PRO A 47 -1.85 -6.46 -1.82
N SER A 48 -3.15 -6.25 -1.56
CA SER A 48 -4.19 -6.05 -2.58
C SER A 48 -4.31 -4.61 -3.06
N SER A 49 -3.51 -3.68 -2.53
CA SER A 49 -3.51 -2.30 -3.05
C SER A 49 -2.94 -2.25 -4.46
N TYR A 50 -3.47 -1.33 -5.27
CA TYR A 50 -2.98 -1.09 -6.63
C TYR A 50 -1.46 -0.93 -6.68
N PHE A 51 -0.89 -0.17 -5.73
CA PHE A 51 0.55 0.04 -5.62
C PHE A 51 1.33 -1.24 -5.33
N ALA A 52 0.83 -2.12 -4.46
CA ALA A 52 1.48 -3.40 -4.15
C ALA A 52 1.39 -4.39 -5.30
N ILE A 53 0.23 -4.47 -5.97
CA ILE A 53 0.03 -5.31 -7.16
C ILE A 53 0.95 -4.85 -8.29
N ASN A 54 0.99 -3.56 -8.60
CA ASN A 54 1.87 -3.03 -9.65
C ASN A 54 3.36 -3.29 -9.33
N TRP A 55 3.76 -3.11 -8.06
CA TRP A 55 5.12 -3.40 -7.63
C TRP A 55 5.47 -4.89 -7.80
N LYS A 56 4.55 -5.81 -7.46
CA LYS A 56 4.71 -7.24 -7.71
C LYS A 56 4.85 -7.53 -9.20
N ASN A 57 3.98 -6.94 -10.04
CA ASN A 57 3.99 -7.13 -11.48
C ASN A 57 5.30 -6.66 -12.13
N LYS A 58 5.87 -5.51 -11.70
CA LYS A 58 7.18 -5.06 -12.18
C LYS A 58 8.29 -6.05 -11.85
N ARG A 59 8.30 -6.59 -10.63
CA ARG A 59 9.28 -7.62 -10.24
C ARG A 59 9.13 -8.88 -11.07
N THR A 60 7.90 -9.34 -11.27
CA THR A 60 7.62 -10.50 -12.12
C THR A 60 8.05 -10.27 -13.57
N ALA A 61 7.86 -9.08 -14.12
CA ALA A 61 8.27 -8.74 -15.48
C ALA A 61 9.80 -8.83 -15.65
N HIS A 62 10.58 -8.31 -14.69
CA HIS A 62 12.04 -8.43 -14.70
C HIS A 62 12.50 -9.89 -14.58
N VAL A 63 11.85 -10.69 -13.73
CA VAL A 63 12.16 -12.12 -13.59
C VAL A 63 11.85 -12.85 -14.90
N GLN A 64 10.69 -12.60 -15.50
CA GLN A 64 10.30 -13.19 -16.78
C GLN A 64 11.27 -12.83 -17.92
N SER A 65 11.77 -11.59 -17.98
CA SER A 65 12.78 -11.22 -18.99
C SER A 65 14.12 -11.93 -18.76
N GLN A 66 14.51 -12.18 -17.51
CA GLN A 66 15.74 -12.91 -17.18
C GLN A 66 15.58 -14.40 -17.50
N THR A 67 14.44 -15.01 -17.16
CA THR A 67 14.15 -16.42 -17.44
C THR A 67 13.99 -16.70 -18.93
N ARG A 68 13.50 -15.73 -19.72
CA ARG A 68 13.40 -15.86 -21.19
C ARG A 68 14.74 -15.69 -21.92
N ALA A 69 15.77 -15.20 -21.24
CA ALA A 69 17.11 -14.99 -21.78
C ALA A 69 18.08 -16.15 -21.45
N VAL A 70 17.59 -17.21 -20.79
CA VAL A 70 18.28 -18.48 -20.49
C VAL A 70 17.67 -19.57 -21.36
#